data_AF-A0A202E257-F1
#
_entry.id   AF-A0A202E257-F1
#
_cell.length_a   1.000
_cell.length_b   1.000
_cell.length_c   1.000
_cell.angle_alpha   90.00
_cell.angle_beta   90.00
_cell.angle_gamma   90.00
#
_symmetry.space_group_name_H-M   'P 1'
#
loop_
_entity.id
_entity.type
_entity.pdbx_description
1 polymer ?
#
loop_
_entity_poly.entity_id
_entity_poly.type
_entity_poly.pdbx_seq_one_letter_code
_entity_poly.pdbx_strand_id
1 'polypeptide(L)'
;DKEVPNSTVIITNPTHFAVALKYEKGASPVPRVVAKGVDALSKRIRDLANKNKSLIVANLLLARALYREVKPGQEIPRTFYHSVDKIIATNYRLDEEKRKMRQGYYNQPGGQAPLS
;
A
#
# COMPACT_ATOMS: atom_id res chain seq x y z
N ASP A 1 13.94 -2.25 -5.49
CA ASP A 1 12.60 -2.85 -5.74
C ASP A 1 12.42 -4.22 -5.08
N LYS A 2 13.48 -4.92 -4.66
CA LYS A 2 13.41 -6.18 -3.88
C LYS A 2 12.48 -6.11 -2.64
N GLU A 3 12.34 -4.94 -2.02
CA GLU A 3 11.47 -4.71 -0.86
C GLU A 3 9.99 -4.46 -1.20
N VAL A 4 9.64 -4.29 -2.48
CA VAL A 4 8.26 -4.00 -2.90
C VAL A 4 7.26 -5.07 -2.44
N PRO A 5 7.55 -6.38 -2.48
CA PRO A 5 6.65 -7.42 -1.95
C PRO A 5 6.31 -7.23 -0.46
N ASN A 6 7.21 -6.61 0.31
CA ASN A 6 7.04 -6.37 1.75
C ASN A 6 6.35 -5.03 2.07
N SER A 7 5.95 -4.27 1.05
CA SER A 7 5.30 -2.98 1.24
C SER A 7 3.84 -3.14 1.68
N THR A 8 3.40 -2.22 2.53
CA THR A 8 2.00 -2.12 2.97
C THR A 8 1.15 -1.42 1.93
N VAL A 9 1.71 -0.37 1.31
CA VAL A 9 1.01 0.41 0.28
C VAL A 9 1.99 1.02 -0.71
N ILE A 10 1.56 1.12 -1.97
CA ILE A 10 2.24 1.87 -3.03
C ILE A 10 1.45 3.12 -3.37
N ILE A 11 2.07 4.28 -3.23
CA ILE A 11 1.49 5.57 -3.66
C ILE A 11 2.03 5.91 -5.05
N THR A 12 1.13 6.25 -5.97
CA THR A 12 1.50 6.50 -7.38
C THR A 12 1.05 7.85 -7.89
N ASN A 13 1.93 8.51 -8.65
CA ASN A 13 1.53 9.45 -9.69
C ASN A 13 1.46 8.59 -10.97
N PRO A 14 0.27 8.31 -11.52
CA PRO A 14 0.11 7.38 -12.62
C PRO A 14 1.17 7.57 -13.70
N THR A 15 1.71 6.45 -14.19
CA THR A 15 2.81 6.32 -15.17
C THR A 15 4.16 6.93 -14.79
N HIS A 16 4.23 7.91 -13.88
CA HIS A 16 5.43 8.69 -13.62
C HIS A 16 6.14 8.31 -12.31
N PHE A 17 5.45 8.26 -11.17
CA PHE A 17 6.09 7.98 -9.87
C PHE A 17 5.41 6.82 -9.15
N ALA A 18 6.21 6.00 -8.47
CA ALA A 18 5.74 5.02 -7.50
C ALA A 18 6.62 5.10 -6.25
N VAL A 19 5.98 5.15 -5.08
CA VAL A 19 6.64 5.12 -3.76
C VAL A 19 6.03 4.00 -2.94
N ALA A 20 6.85 3.03 -2.56
CA ALA A 20 6.48 1.90 -1.72
C ALA A 20 6.72 2.25 -0.25
N LEU A 21 5.68 2.16 0.56
CA LEU A 21 5.71 2.39 2.00
C LEU A 21 5.50 1.08 2.75
N LYS A 22 6.32 0.85 3.76
CA LYS A 22 6.15 -0.23 4.72
C LYS A 22 5.75 0.36 6.06
N TYR A 23 4.71 -0.20 6.65
CA TYR A 23 4.26 0.09 8.00
C TYR A 23 4.28 -1.20 8.81
N GLU A 24 4.98 -1.18 9.94
CA GLU A 24 5.07 -2.29 10.87
C GLU A 24 4.44 -1.86 12.19
N LYS A 25 3.53 -2.69 12.73
CA LYS A 25 2.90 -2.40 14.02
C LYS A 25 3.95 -2.48 15.14
N GLY A 26 3.91 -1.53 16.08
CA GLY A 26 4.87 -1.44 17.19
C GLY A 26 4.54 -0.28 18.13
N ALA A 27 5.46 0.05 19.05
CA ALA A 27 5.24 1.09 20.08
C ALA A 27 5.16 2.52 19.51
N SER A 28 5.78 2.80 18.36
CA SER A 28 5.68 4.07 17.64
C SER A 28 5.86 3.84 16.15
N PRO A 29 4.85 3.29 15.46
CA PRO A 29 5.00 2.83 14.11
C PRO A 29 4.93 4.00 13.13
N VAL A 30 6.05 4.33 12.49
CA VAL A 30 6.13 5.35 11.45
C VAL A 30 6.36 4.67 10.10
N PRO A 31 5.54 4.97 9.06
CA PRO A 31 5.76 4.40 7.74
C PRO A 31 7.14 4.75 7.18
N ARG A 32 7.81 3.76 6.60
CA ARG A 32 9.13 3.89 5.97
C ARG A 32 9.02 3.72 4.46
N VAL A 33 9.72 4.56 3.70
CA VAL A 33 9.89 4.32 2.25
C VAL A 33 10.85 3.15 2.07
N VAL A 34 10.40 2.09 1.40
CA VAL A 34 11.24 0.91 1.12
C VAL A 34 11.71 0.84 -0.34
N ALA A 35 10.97 1.49 -1.24
CA ALA A 35 11.38 1.67 -2.62
C ALA A 35 10.72 2.93 -3.20
N LYS A 36 11.37 3.57 -4.17
CA LYS A 36 10.75 4.59 -5.01
C LYS A 36 11.31 4.53 -6.42
N GLY A 37 10.53 4.95 -7.40
CA GLY A 37 10.92 4.90 -8.80
C GLY A 37 10.18 5.89 -9.66
N VAL A 38 10.84 6.27 -10.76
CA VAL A 38 10.29 7.10 -11.83
C VAL A 38 10.23 6.30 -13.13
N ASP A 39 9.28 6.62 -14.01
CA ASP A 39 9.10 6.06 -15.35
C ASP A 39 9.20 4.53 -15.39
N ALA A 40 10.26 3.97 -16.00
CA ALA A 40 10.46 2.52 -16.11
C ALA A 40 10.52 1.82 -14.75
N LEU A 41 11.16 2.43 -13.75
CA LEU A 41 11.21 1.87 -12.40
C LEU A 41 9.86 2.01 -11.69
N SER A 42 9.12 3.09 -11.93
CA SER A 42 7.72 3.23 -11.46
C SER A 42 6.84 2.11 -12.00
N LYS A 43 6.93 1.80 -13.30
CA LYS A 43 6.24 0.66 -13.91
C LYS A 43 6.62 -0.66 -13.23
N ARG A 44 7.91 -0.93 -13.06
CA ARG A 44 8.40 -2.16 -12.41
C ARG A 44 7.87 -2.32 -10.97
N ILE A 45 7.84 -1.24 -10.19
CA ILE A 45 7.27 -1.25 -8.83
C ILE A 45 5.78 -1.60 -8.86
N ARG A 46 5.01 -0.98 -9.76
CA ARG A 46 3.56 -1.29 -9.90
C ARG A 46 3.33 -2.74 -10.34
N ASP A 47 4.12 -3.23 -11.28
CA ASP A 47 4.02 -4.62 -11.75
C ASP A 47 4.29 -5.62 -10.61
N LEU A 48 5.32 -5.36 -9.79
CA LEU A 48 5.62 -6.16 -8.60
C LEU A 48 4.50 -6.07 -7.55
N ALA A 49 3.97 -4.88 -7.30
CA ALA A 49 2.89 -4.68 -6.33
C ALA A 49 1.60 -5.43 -6.75
N ASN A 50 1.24 -5.38 -8.04
CA ASN A 50 0.12 -6.15 -8.57
C ASN A 50 0.31 -7.65 -8.38
N LYS A 51 1.50 -8.18 -8.69
CA LYS A 51 1.83 -9.61 -8.50
C LYS A 51 1.71 -10.06 -7.05
N ASN A 52 2.07 -9.19 -6.10
CA ASN A 52 2.02 -9.47 -4.66
C ASN A 52 0.70 -9.06 -4.00
N LYS A 53 -0.29 -8.58 -4.78
CA LYS A 53 -1.58 -8.07 -4.28
C LYS A 53 -1.43 -6.95 -3.24
N SER A 54 -0.35 -6.17 -3.33
CA SER A 54 -0.15 -4.99 -2.49
C SER A 54 -1.16 -3.90 -2.86
N LEU A 55 -1.60 -3.10 -1.88
CA LEU A 55 -2.48 -1.97 -2.14
C LEU A 55 -1.75 -0.92 -2.99
N ILE A 56 -2.36 -0.50 -4.09
CA ILE A 56 -1.88 0.61 -4.93
C ILE A 56 -2.90 1.74 -4.84
N VAL A 57 -2.43 2.94 -4.48
CA VAL A 57 -3.26 4.15 -4.38
C VAL A 57 -2.71 5.21 -5.33
N ALA A 58 -3.58 5.71 -6.19
CA ALA A 58 -3.27 6.87 -7.03
C ALA A 58 -3.44 8.15 -6.23
N ASN A 59 -2.34 8.89 -6.04
CA ASN A 59 -2.35 10.22 -5.43
C ASN A 59 -1.16 11.03 -5.97
N LEU A 60 -1.45 11.90 -6.94
CA LEU A 60 -0.46 12.72 -7.66
C LEU A 60 0.43 13.54 -6.73
N LEU A 61 -0.19 14.28 -5.80
CA LEU A 61 0.51 15.23 -4.94
C LEU A 61 1.36 14.50 -3.91
N LEU A 62 0.79 13.49 -3.25
CA LEU A 62 1.51 12.72 -2.24
C LEU A 62 2.67 11.92 -2.85
N ALA A 63 2.47 11.31 -4.02
CA ALA A 63 3.54 10.58 -4.70
C ALA A 63 4.71 11.51 -5.07
N ARG A 64 4.43 12.70 -5.61
CA ARG A 64 5.47 13.70 -5.95
C ARG A 64 6.22 14.17 -4.71
N ALA A 65 5.50 14.50 -3.64
CA ALA A 65 6.09 14.98 -2.40
C ALA A 65 6.98 13.91 -1.74
N LEU A 66 6.45 12.69 -1.55
CA LEU A 66 7.21 11.57 -1.01
C LEU A 66 8.43 11.22 -1.86
N TYR A 67 8.27 11.21 -3.19
CA TYR A 67 9.37 10.89 -4.10
C TYR A 67 10.51 11.91 -3.98
N ARG A 68 10.18 13.19 -3.85
CA ARG A 68 11.17 14.28 -3.74
C ARG A 68 11.82 14.32 -2.36
N GLU A 69 11.04 14.14 -1.29
CA GLU A 69 11.46 14.52 0.07
C GLU A 69 11.98 13.35 0.91
N VAL A 70 11.65 12.09 0.57
CA VAL A 70 11.97 10.93 1.42
C VAL A 70 12.80 9.91 0.64
N LYS A 71 13.96 9.51 1.16
CA LYS A 71 14.81 8.48 0.54
C LYS A 71 14.37 7.07 0.98
N PRO A 72 14.62 6.03 0.16
CA PRO A 72 14.49 4.65 0.62
C PRO A 72 15.27 4.41 1.90
N GLY A 73 14.69 3.63 2.81
CA GLY A 73 15.20 3.38 4.15
C GLY A 73 14.84 4.47 5.16
N GLN A 74 14.18 5.57 4.79
CA GLN A 74 13.80 6.64 5.72
C GLN A 74 12.32 6.59 6.11
N GLU A 75 12.04 6.95 7.36
CA GLU A 75 10.70 7.24 7.83
C GLU A 75 10.14 8.49 7.14
N ILE A 76 8.83 8.50 6.90
CA ILE A 76 8.18 9.68 6.37
C ILE A 76 8.22 10.82 7.40
N PRO A 77 8.35 12.08 6.98
CA PRO A 77 8.15 13.23 7.86
C PRO A 77 6.73 13.32 8.43
N ARG A 78 6.59 13.97 9.60
CA ARG A 78 5.29 14.21 10.26
C ARG A 78 4.24 14.88 9.36
N THR A 79 4.68 15.69 8.40
CA THR A 79 3.82 16.36 7.41
C THR A 79 3.00 15.38 6.57
N PHE A 80 3.46 14.13 6.42
CA PHE A 80 2.76 13.10 5.64
C PHE A 80 1.94 12.13 6.49
N TYR A 81 2.02 12.18 7.82
CA TYR A 81 1.41 11.18 8.71
C TYR A 81 -0.08 11.05 8.45
N HIS A 82 -0.82 12.15 8.53
CA HIS A 82 -2.27 12.14 8.34
C HIS A 82 -2.71 11.57 6.99
N SER A 83 -2.02 11.93 5.91
CA SER A 83 -2.36 11.44 4.56
C SER A 83 -2.06 9.95 4.42
N VAL A 84 -0.94 9.48 4.96
CA VAL A 84 -0.54 8.07 4.89
C VAL A 84 -1.38 7.19 5.82
N ASP A 85 -1.67 7.67 7.03
CA ASP A 85 -2.49 6.96 8.02
C ASP A 85 -3.91 6.71 7.49
N LYS A 86 -4.53 7.72 6.86
CA LYS A 86 -5.85 7.54 6.22
C LYS A 86 -5.85 6.45 5.17
N ILE A 87 -4.78 6.35 4.39
CA ILE A 87 -4.65 5.33 3.35
C ILE A 87 -4.49 3.95 3.97
N ILE A 88 -3.62 3.81 4.97
CA ILE A 88 -3.37 2.55 5.67
C ILE A 88 -4.63 2.09 6.43
N ALA A 89 -5.31 3.01 7.12
CA ALA A 89 -6.57 2.73 7.80
C ALA A 89 -7.65 2.25 6.81
N THR A 90 -7.72 2.86 5.62
CA THR A 90 -8.61 2.42 4.55
C THR A 90 -8.28 1.00 4.10
N ASN A 91 -7.00 0.65 3.97
CA ASN A 91 -6.58 -0.72 3.64
C ASN A 91 -7.07 -1.73 4.67
N TYR A 92 -6.82 -1.47 5.96
CA TYR A 92 -7.25 -2.36 7.05
C TYR A 92 -8.77 -2.53 7.09
N ARG A 93 -9.53 -1.45 6.85
CA ARG A 93 -11.00 -1.53 6.78
C ARG A 93 -11.46 -2.41 5.62
N LEU A 94 -10.89 -2.25 4.43
CA LEU A 94 -11.22 -3.07 3.26
C LEU A 94 -10.91 -4.55 3.49
N ASP A 95 -9.79 -4.85 4.16
CA ASP A 95 -9.44 -6.24 4.51
C ASP A 95 -10.40 -6.84 5.54
N GLU A 96 -10.83 -6.04 6.52
CA GLU A 96 -11.83 -6.46 7.51
C GLU A 96 -13.20 -6.71 6.87
N GLU A 97 -13.65 -5.83 5.99
CA GLU A 97 -14.91 -5.98 5.23
C GLU A 97 -14.88 -7.27 4.40
N LYS A 98 -13.79 -7.52 3.65
CA LYS A 98 -13.61 -8.77 2.89
C LYS A 98 -13.62 -10.01 3.80
N ARG A 99 -13.08 -9.92 5.01
CA ARG A 99 -13.10 -11.02 5.99
C ARG A 99 -14.52 -11.26 6.52
N LYS A 100 -15.25 -10.20 6.89
CA LYS A 100 -16.65 -10.29 7.35
C LYS A 100 -17.57 -10.84 6.26
N MET A 101 -17.41 -10.39 5.01
CA MET A 101 -18.15 -10.94 3.87
C MET A 101 -17.90 -12.43 3.72
N ARG A 102 -16.64 -12.88 3.68
CA ARG A 102 -16.28 -14.31 3.63
C ARG A 102 -16.89 -15.11 4.77
N GLN A 103 -16.81 -14.62 6.02
CA GLN A 103 -17.42 -15.29 7.16
C GLN A 103 -18.95 -15.34 7.07
N GLY A 104 -19.58 -14.24 6.62
CA GLY A 104 -21.00 -14.20 6.34
C GLY A 104 -21.42 -15.24 5.29
N TYR A 105 -20.62 -15.44 4.24
CA TYR A 105 -20.86 -16.48 3.23
C TYR A 105 -20.79 -17.90 3.80
N TYR A 106 -19.80 -18.22 4.64
CA TYR A 106 -19.67 -19.56 5.23
C TYR A 106 -20.71 -19.86 6.33
N ASN A 107 -21.24 -18.83 7.00
CA ASN A 107 -22.20 -19.00 8.08
C ASN A 107 -23.66 -19.15 7.59
N GLN A 108 -23.90 -19.15 6.27
CA GLN A 108 -25.21 -19.44 5.69
C GLN A 108 -25.43 -20.96 5.56
N PRO A 109 -26.65 -21.48 5.83
CA PRO A 109 -26.94 -22.90 5.57
C PRO A 109 -26.73 -23.20 4.08
N GLY A 110 -25.73 -24.03 3.77
CA GLY A 110 -25.37 -24.39 2.40
C GLY A 110 -24.28 -23.52 1.74
N GLY A 111 -23.60 -22.63 2.49
CA GLY A 111 -22.55 -21.75 1.96
C GLY A 111 -21.34 -22.51 1.38
N GLN A 112 -21.27 -22.63 0.06
CA GLN A 112 -20.04 -22.98 -0.66
C GLN A 112 -19.36 -21.70 -1.16
N ALA A 113 -18.02 -21.67 -1.12
CA ALA A 113 -17.27 -20.53 -1.60
C ALA A 113 -17.47 -20.32 -3.12
N PRO A 114 -17.48 -19.07 -3.64
CA PRO A 114 -17.42 -18.86 -5.07
C PRO A 114 -16.13 -19.47 -5.63
N LEU A 115 -16.25 -20.29 -6.68
CA LEU A 115 -15.09 -20.75 -7.44
C LEU A 115 -14.41 -19.52 -8.04
N SER A 116 -13.11 -19.38 -7.77
CA SER A 116 -12.29 -18.22 -8.18
C SER A 116 -11.57 -18.46 -9.50
#